data_AF-A0A7W1NPN6-F1
#
_entry.id   AF-A0A7W1NPN6-F1
#
_cell.length_a   1.000
_cell.length_b   1.000
_cell.length_c   1.000
_cell.angle_alpha   90.00
_cell.angle_beta   90.00
_cell.angle_gamma   90.00
#
_symmetry.space_group_name_H-M   'P 1'
#
loop_
_entity.id
_entity.type
_entity.pdbx_description
1 polymer ?
#
loop_
_entity_poly.entity_id
_entity_poly.type
_entity_poly.pdbx_seq_one_letter_code
_entity_poly.pdbx_strand_id
1 'polypeptide(L)'
;MNSDCTYLHWKPVLLVKVTQPPFGETYTGLSVKRLYLAEHPDGILRADWTLPADERSFPLVQWTGWNLQRDAPFEFPVQYKRGGVGVPSLIPSGTWVLPYDEEHYRMYERVQTVLRSLLMQVEAAPTAPQTLHMLTRWIL
;
A
#
# COMPACT_ATOMS: atom_id res chain seq x y z
N MET A 1 -24.61 14.98 6.34
CA MET A 1 -23.38 14.33 6.85
C MET A 1 -22.44 15.41 7.29
N ASN A 2 -21.84 15.31 8.47
CA ASN A 2 -20.83 16.27 8.89
C ASN A 2 -19.61 16.08 7.98
N SER A 3 -19.24 17.14 7.24
CA SER A 3 -18.14 17.09 6.26
C SER A 3 -16.78 17.12 6.93
N ASP A 4 -16.76 17.52 8.20
CA ASP A 4 -15.56 17.59 9.02
C ASP A 4 -15.20 16.20 9.56
N CYS A 5 -13.95 15.78 9.36
CA CYS A 5 -13.40 14.52 9.86
C CYS A 5 -12.11 14.76 10.68
N THR A 6 -11.83 16.01 11.05
CA THR A 6 -10.62 16.41 11.80
C THR A 6 -10.62 15.83 13.21
N TYR A 7 -11.81 15.60 13.79
CA TYR A 7 -11.99 15.02 15.12
C TYR A 7 -11.65 13.51 15.21
N LEU A 8 -11.48 12.84 14.07
CA LEU A 8 -11.18 11.40 14.07
C LEU A 8 -9.74 11.13 14.51
N HIS A 9 -9.53 9.96 15.12
CA HIS A 9 -8.19 9.51 15.49
C HIS A 9 -7.44 8.93 14.29
N TRP A 10 -6.80 9.80 13.52
CA TRP A 10 -6.01 9.45 12.35
C TRP A 10 -4.68 8.77 12.73
N LYS A 11 -4.49 7.53 12.28
CA LYS A 11 -3.27 6.75 12.46
C LYS A 11 -2.41 6.81 11.18
N PRO A 12 -1.11 7.15 11.27
CA PRO A 12 -0.21 7.00 10.14
C PRO A 12 0.03 5.51 9.88
N VAL A 13 -0.04 5.09 8.61
CA VAL A 13 0.16 3.70 8.22
C VAL A 13 1.06 3.57 6.99
N LEU A 14 1.66 2.40 6.88
CA LEU A 14 2.39 1.95 5.71
C LEU A 14 1.62 0.83 5.01
N LEU A 15 1.27 1.04 3.74
CA LEU A 15 0.70 0.03 2.87
C LEU A 15 1.81 -0.70 2.12
N VAL A 16 1.82 -2.02 2.22
CA VAL A 16 2.75 -2.88 1.50
C VAL A 16 1.96 -3.94 0.73
N LYS A 17 2.14 -3.99 -0.58
CA LYS A 17 1.50 -5.01 -1.43
C LYS A 17 2.48 -5.54 -2.46
N VAL A 18 2.67 -6.85 -2.47
CA VAL A 18 3.32 -7.53 -3.58
C VAL A 18 2.34 -7.57 -4.75
N THR A 19 2.78 -7.09 -5.92
CA THR A 19 1.96 -7.05 -7.14
C THR A 19 2.12 -8.34 -7.92
N GLN A 20 1.02 -8.84 -8.46
CA GLN A 20 0.98 -9.94 -9.42
C GLN A 20 0.31 -9.41 -10.70
N PRO A 21 0.77 -9.83 -11.89
CA PRO A 21 0.08 -9.53 -13.13
C PRO A 21 -1.25 -10.32 -13.17
N PRO A 22 -2.27 -9.81 -13.88
CA PRO A 22 -3.59 -10.44 -13.94
C PRO A 22 -3.60 -11.85 -14.57
N PHE A 23 -2.50 -12.29 -15.19
CA PHE A 23 -2.40 -13.57 -15.89
C PHE A 23 -1.09 -14.33 -15.61
N GLY A 24 -0.44 -14.11 -14.46
CA GLY A 24 0.80 -14.80 -14.11
C GLY A 24 0.79 -15.36 -12.70
N GLU A 25 1.40 -16.53 -12.54
CA GLU A 25 1.62 -17.16 -11.23
C GLU A 25 2.79 -16.53 -10.46
N THR A 26 3.44 -15.51 -11.05
CA THR A 26 4.65 -14.89 -10.52
C THR A 26 4.39 -13.51 -9.94
N TYR A 27 4.99 -13.25 -8.79
CA TYR A 27 5.04 -11.91 -8.19
C TYR A 27 5.98 -11.02 -9.00
N THR A 28 5.49 -9.85 -9.45
CA THR A 28 6.21 -8.98 -10.38
C THR A 28 6.75 -7.70 -9.74
N GLY A 29 6.38 -7.39 -8.50
CA GLY A 29 6.86 -6.15 -7.89
C GLY A 29 6.35 -5.92 -6.48
N LEU A 30 6.78 -4.77 -5.94
CA LEU A 30 6.43 -4.31 -4.61
C LEU A 30 5.83 -2.91 -4.72
N SER A 31 4.63 -2.72 -4.19
CA SER A 31 3.98 -1.43 -4.02
C SER A 31 4.05 -1.02 -2.56
N VAL A 32 4.55 0.19 -2.32
CA VAL A 32 4.76 0.78 -0.99
C VAL A 32 4.09 2.16 -1.00
N LYS A 33 3.21 2.43 -0.04
CA LYS A 33 2.57 3.74 0.07
C LYS A 33 2.31 4.12 1.52
N ARG A 34 2.65 5.35 1.90
CA ARG A 34 2.29 5.97 3.18
C ARG A 34 0.98 6.76 3.06
N LEU A 35 0.16 6.73 4.10
CA LEU A 35 -1.08 7.52 4.21
C LEU A 35 -1.58 7.53 5.67
N TYR A 36 -2.68 8.25 5.92
CA TYR A 36 -3.38 8.19 7.20
C TYR A 36 -4.69 7.43 7.06
N LEU A 37 -5.03 6.62 8.07
CA LEU A 37 -6.33 5.97 8.20
C LEU A 37 -7.04 6.42 9.47
N ALA A 38 -8.36 6.50 9.41
CA ALA A 38 -9.20 6.68 10.58
C ALA A 38 -10.38 5.71 10.57
N GLU A 39 -10.74 5.24 11.75
CA GLU A 39 -11.98 4.51 11.98
C GLU A 39 -13.15 5.49 12.04
N HIS A 40 -14.22 5.16 11.31
CA HIS A 40 -15.50 5.84 11.36
C HIS A 40 -16.61 4.77 11.53
N PRO A 41 -17.76 5.09 12.16
CA PRO A 41 -18.87 4.15 12.30
C PRO A 41 -19.27 3.41 11.01
N ASP A 42 -19.22 4.11 9.87
CA ASP A 42 -19.59 3.56 8.55
C ASP A 42 -18.46 2.77 7.84
N GLY A 43 -17.22 2.84 8.34
CA GLY A 43 -16.07 2.14 7.75
C GLY A 43 -14.74 2.86 7.97
N ILE A 44 -13.76 2.55 7.11
CA ILE A 44 -12.42 3.13 7.22
C ILE A 44 -12.25 4.27 6.21
N LEU A 45 -11.83 5.43 6.71
CA LEU A 45 -11.44 6.59 5.91
C LEU A 45 -9.93 6.61 5.68
N ARG A 46 -9.52 7.16 4.53
CA ARG A 46 -8.13 7.51 4.22
C ARG A 46 -7.96 9.01 4.00
N ALA A 47 -6.78 9.49 4.32
CA ALA A 47 -6.27 10.80 3.93
C ALA A 47 -4.88 10.63 3.30
N ASP A 48 -4.53 11.48 2.35
CA ASP A 48 -3.17 11.47 1.79
C ASP A 48 -2.12 11.80 2.87
N TRP A 49 -0.90 11.29 2.71
CA TRP A 49 0.19 11.54 3.64
C TRP A 49 0.55 13.02 3.76
N THR A 50 0.40 13.79 2.69
CA THR A 50 0.73 15.23 2.72
C THR A 50 -0.42 16.08 3.25
N LEU A 51 -1.57 15.49 3.60
CA LEU A 51 -2.74 16.24 4.07
C LEU A 51 -2.63 16.55 5.58
N PRO A 52 -2.56 17.85 5.96
CA PRO A 52 -2.55 18.28 7.36
C PRO A 52 -3.77 17.81 8.13
N ALA A 53 -3.66 17.65 9.45
CA ALA A 53 -4.71 17.07 10.29
C ALA A 53 -5.98 17.94 10.36
N ASP A 54 -5.81 19.25 10.39
CA ASP A 54 -6.84 20.28 10.39
C ASP A 54 -7.54 20.46 9.03
N GLU A 55 -6.96 19.93 7.96
CA GLU A 55 -7.56 19.94 6.61
C GLU A 55 -8.32 18.64 6.28
N ARG A 56 -8.34 17.66 7.20
CA ARG A 56 -8.96 16.34 6.96
C ARG A 56 -10.48 16.41 7.02
N SER A 57 -11.06 16.87 5.92
CA SER A 57 -12.49 16.98 5.70
C SER A 57 -12.85 16.44 4.31
N PHE A 58 -14.11 16.13 4.08
CA PHE A 58 -14.58 15.80 2.73
C PHE A 58 -14.49 17.01 1.82
N PRO A 59 -14.05 16.84 0.56
CA PRO A 59 -13.78 15.58 -0.15
C PRO A 59 -12.31 15.10 -0.12
N LEU A 60 -11.44 15.74 0.67
CA LEU A 60 -10.01 15.42 0.74
C LEU A 60 -9.75 14.07 1.45
N VAL A 61 -10.65 13.66 2.33
CA VAL A 61 -10.72 12.31 2.89
C VAL A 61 -11.64 11.42 2.05
N GLN A 62 -11.34 10.12 1.99
CA GLN A 62 -12.07 9.18 1.14
C GLN A 62 -12.37 7.86 1.85
N TRP A 63 -13.54 7.29 1.57
CA TRP A 63 -13.88 5.93 1.97
C TRP A 63 -12.97 4.92 1.29
N THR A 64 -12.34 4.05 2.08
CA THR A 64 -11.47 3.01 1.54
C THR A 64 -12.24 1.84 0.94
N GLY A 65 -13.52 1.68 1.31
CA GLY A 65 -14.34 0.51 0.98
C GLY A 65 -14.14 -0.69 1.92
N TRP A 66 -13.31 -0.54 2.97
CA TRP A 66 -13.14 -1.52 4.04
C TRP A 66 -14.04 -1.17 5.22
N ASN A 67 -14.70 -2.19 5.79
CA ASN A 67 -15.55 -2.07 6.96
C ASN A 67 -15.02 -2.98 8.08
N LEU A 68 -15.00 -2.46 9.31
CA LEU A 68 -14.38 -3.11 10.46
C LEU A 68 -15.13 -4.34 10.95
N GLN A 69 -16.46 -4.30 10.89
CA GLN A 69 -17.31 -5.40 11.32
C GLN A 69 -17.29 -6.55 10.31
N ARG A 70 -17.08 -6.24 9.02
CA ARG A 70 -17.15 -7.22 7.93
C ARG A 70 -15.79 -7.78 7.50
N ASP A 71 -14.78 -6.91 7.37
CA ASP A 71 -13.61 -7.22 6.55
C ASP A 71 -12.31 -7.40 7.34
N ALA A 72 -11.96 -6.45 8.21
CA ALA A 72 -10.70 -6.49 8.97
C ALA A 72 -10.75 -5.53 10.18
N PRO A 73 -10.15 -5.89 11.33
CA PRO A 73 -10.07 -5.02 12.49
C PRO A 73 -9.23 -3.76 12.22
N PHE A 74 -9.48 -2.67 12.97
CA PHE A 74 -8.68 -1.44 12.92
C PHE A 74 -7.46 -1.47 13.84
N GLU A 75 -6.80 -2.62 13.86
CA GLU A 75 -5.62 -2.91 14.64
C GLU A 75 -4.51 -3.34 13.68
N PHE A 76 -3.35 -2.70 13.78
CA PHE A 76 -2.24 -2.90 12.86
C PHE A 76 -1.08 -3.57 13.60
N PRO A 77 -0.39 -4.56 12.99
CA PRO A 77 -0.43 -4.92 11.57
C PRO A 77 -1.60 -5.84 11.19
N VAL A 78 -2.17 -5.62 10.00
CA VAL A 78 -3.24 -6.48 9.46
C VAL A 78 -3.12 -6.61 7.94
N GLN A 79 -3.51 -7.77 7.41
CA GLN A 79 -3.66 -7.93 5.96
C GLN A 79 -5.14 -7.80 5.59
N TYR A 80 -5.45 -6.79 4.79
CA TYR A 80 -6.79 -6.61 4.26
C TYR A 80 -7.10 -7.70 3.24
N LYS A 81 -7.91 -8.68 3.63
CA LYS A 81 -8.31 -9.82 2.79
C LYS A 81 -9.82 -9.95 2.85
N ARG A 82 -10.45 -9.99 1.67
CA ARG A 82 -11.88 -10.32 1.54
C ARG A 82 -12.02 -11.61 0.76
N GLY A 83 -12.87 -12.52 1.23
CA GLY A 83 -13.37 -13.64 0.45
C GLY A 83 -14.57 -13.18 -0.38
N GLY A 84 -14.50 -13.30 -1.70
CA GLY A 84 -15.61 -12.99 -2.60
C GLY A 84 -15.35 -11.85 -3.60
N VAL A 85 -16.13 -11.85 -4.67
CA VAL A 85 -16.02 -10.92 -5.80
C VAL A 85 -16.92 -9.70 -5.55
N GLY A 86 -16.42 -8.49 -5.80
CA GLY A 86 -17.31 -7.42 -6.30
C GLY A 86 -17.50 -6.12 -5.54
N VAL A 87 -16.85 -5.86 -4.38
CA VAL A 87 -16.88 -4.49 -3.80
C VAL A 87 -15.54 -3.79 -4.06
N PRO A 88 -15.50 -2.80 -4.97
CA PRO A 88 -14.28 -2.04 -5.23
C PRO A 88 -13.81 -1.34 -3.96
N SER A 89 -12.51 -1.39 -3.70
CA SER A 89 -11.87 -0.75 -2.56
C SER A 89 -10.66 0.04 -3.05
N LEU A 90 -10.41 1.19 -2.43
CA LEU A 90 -9.25 2.02 -2.75
C LEU A 90 -7.93 1.40 -2.28
N ILE A 91 -8.01 0.50 -1.29
CA ILE A 91 -6.89 -0.32 -0.83
C ILE A 91 -7.16 -1.76 -1.30
N PRO A 92 -6.38 -2.31 -2.26
CA PRO A 92 -6.68 -3.62 -2.81
C PRO A 92 -6.61 -4.76 -1.77
N SER A 93 -7.41 -5.81 -1.97
CA SER A 93 -7.30 -7.06 -1.19
C SER A 93 -5.88 -7.65 -1.29
N GLY A 94 -5.40 -8.27 -0.22
CA GLY A 94 -4.04 -8.75 -0.03
C GLY A 94 -3.01 -7.69 0.39
N THR A 95 -3.40 -6.42 0.53
CA THR A 95 -2.51 -5.37 1.03
C THR A 95 -2.27 -5.53 2.54
N TRP A 96 -1.01 -5.47 2.96
CA TRP A 96 -0.64 -5.33 4.37
C TRP A 96 -0.74 -3.86 4.77
N VAL A 97 -1.40 -3.61 5.89
CA VAL A 97 -1.48 -2.31 6.56
C VAL A 97 -0.68 -2.42 7.85
N LEU A 98 0.44 -1.71 7.90
CA LEU A 98 1.37 -1.71 9.01
C LEU A 98 1.29 -0.36 9.75
N PRO A 99 1.57 -0.32 11.07
CA PRO A 99 1.86 0.94 11.73
C PRO A 99 3.00 1.66 10.99
N TYR A 100 2.89 2.97 10.80
CA TYR A 100 3.97 3.71 10.16
C TYR A 100 5.21 3.74 11.05
N ASP A 101 6.34 3.39 10.43
CA ASP A 101 7.67 3.58 10.96
C ASP A 101 8.58 4.04 9.82
N GLU A 102 9.38 5.08 10.06
CA GLU A 102 10.20 5.73 9.04
C GLU A 102 11.33 4.82 8.54
N GLU A 103 11.93 4.02 9.43
CA GLU A 103 13.01 3.10 9.07
C GLU A 103 12.49 1.96 8.19
N HIS A 104 11.36 1.37 8.58
CA HIS A 104 10.66 0.38 7.77
C HIS A 104 10.24 0.95 6.42
N TYR A 105 9.69 2.17 6.38
CA TYR A 105 9.31 2.83 5.13
C TYR A 105 10.52 2.96 4.19
N ARG A 106 11.65 3.51 4.67
CA ARG A 106 12.86 3.67 3.87
C ARG A 106 13.42 2.34 3.38
N MET A 107 13.36 1.29 4.21
CA MET A 107 13.77 -0.04 3.81
C MET A 107 12.91 -0.57 2.65
N TYR A 108 11.58 -0.51 2.77
CA TYR A 108 10.66 -0.96 1.72
C TYR A 108 10.78 -0.11 0.44
N GLU A 109 10.94 1.20 0.56
CA GLU A 109 11.14 2.11 -0.58
C GLU A 109 12.45 1.79 -1.32
N ARG A 110 13.52 1.49 -0.57
CA ARG A 110 14.80 1.06 -1.16
C ARG A 110 14.65 -0.25 -1.91
N VAL A 111 14.00 -1.25 -1.32
CA VAL A 111 13.74 -2.55 -1.96
C VAL A 111 12.88 -2.36 -3.22
N GLN A 112 11.81 -1.58 -3.14
CA GLN A 112 10.96 -1.25 -4.28
C GLN A 112 11.76 -0.61 -5.42
N THR A 113 12.64 0.34 -5.09
CA THR A 113 13.47 1.03 -6.08
C THR A 113 14.44 0.06 -6.76
N VAL A 114 15.12 -0.79 -5.99
CA VAL A 114 16.06 -1.77 -6.55
C VAL A 114 15.34 -2.79 -7.43
N LEU A 115 14.20 -3.33 -7.00
CA LEU A 115 13.38 -4.24 -7.81
C LEU A 115 12.94 -3.59 -9.12
N ARG A 116 12.44 -2.35 -9.07
CA ARG A 116 12.02 -1.63 -10.27
C ARG A 116 13.19 -1.40 -11.23
N SER A 117 14.35 -0.97 -10.73
CA SER A 117 15.55 -0.77 -11.55
C SER A 117 16.03 -2.08 -12.19
N LEU A 118 16.00 -3.19 -11.45
CA LEU A 118 16.31 -4.52 -11.97
C LEU A 118 15.39 -4.90 -13.14
N LEU A 119 14.08 -4.76 -12.94
CA LEU A 119 13.09 -5.12 -13.97
C LEU A 119 13.20 -4.24 -15.21
N MET A 120 13.39 -2.92 -15.05
CA MET A 120 13.59 -2.01 -16.20
C MET A 120 14.85 -2.36 -16.99
N GLN A 121 15.93 -2.77 -16.32
CA GLN A 121 17.15 -3.17 -17.00
C GLN A 121 16.99 -4.48 -17.76
N VAL A 122 16.27 -5.46 -17.18
CA VAL A 122 15.94 -6.72 -17.86
C VAL A 122 15.05 -6.47 -19.07
N GLU A 123 14.07 -5.57 -18.95
CA GLU A 123 13.18 -5.19 -20.05
C GLU A 123 13.94 -4.53 -21.20
N ALA A 124 14.86 -3.60 -20.89
CA ALA A 124 15.60 -2.85 -21.90
C ALA A 124 16.73 -3.65 -22.56
N ALA A 125 17.47 -4.47 -21.80
CA ALA A 125 18.69 -5.13 -22.28
C ALA A 125 18.96 -6.47 -21.55
N PRO A 126 18.15 -7.51 -21.79
CA PRO A 126 18.16 -8.75 -20.98
C PRO A 126 19.48 -9.52 -21.04
N THR A 127 20.24 -9.43 -22.13
CA THR A 127 21.49 -10.18 -22.35
C THR A 127 22.75 -9.33 -22.18
N ALA A 128 22.63 -8.05 -21.84
CA ALA A 128 23.80 -7.19 -21.64
C ALA A 128 24.63 -7.66 -20.44
N PRO A 129 25.98 -7.59 -20.50
CA PRO A 129 26.84 -8.03 -19.39
C PRO A 129 26.50 -7.39 -18.04
N GLN A 130 26.08 -6.13 -18.06
CA GLN A 130 25.66 -5.38 -16.87
C GLN A 130 24.39 -5.98 -16.24
N THR A 131 23.40 -6.34 -17.07
CA THR A 131 22.16 -6.99 -16.63
C THR A 131 22.45 -8.35 -16.01
N LEU A 132 23.29 -9.16 -16.66
CA LEU A 132 23.70 -10.47 -16.15
C LEU A 132 24.44 -10.36 -14.81
N HIS A 133 25.37 -9.40 -14.68
CA HIS A 133 26.08 -9.15 -13.42
C HIS A 133 25.13 -8.75 -12.28
N MET A 134 24.17 -7.87 -12.57
CA MET A 134 23.17 -7.44 -11.59
C MET A 134 22.27 -8.61 -11.14
N LEU A 135 21.87 -9.49 -12.07
CA LEU A 135 21.09 -10.70 -11.75
C LEU A 135 21.90 -11.68 -10.89
N THR A 136 23.17 -11.91 -11.20
CA THR A 136 24.04 -12.79 -10.39
C THR A 136 24.17 -12.29 -8.96
N ARG A 137 24.34 -10.98 -8.77
CA ARG A 137 24.41 -10.36 -7.43
C ARG A 137 23.11 -10.48 -6.64
N TRP A 138 21.97 -10.64 -7.31
CA TRP A 138 20.66 -10.74 -6.67
C TRP A 138 20.32 -12.17 -6.19
N ILE A 139 20.93 -13.18 -6.81
CA ILE A 139 20.65 -14.60 -6.53
C ILE A 139 21.64 -15.20 -5.52
N LEU A 140 22.85 -14.63 -5.41
CA LEU A 140 23.88 -15.01 -4.43
C LEU A 140 23.73 -14.24 -3.11
#